data_AF-A0A1Q5H820-F1
#
_entry.id   AF-A0A1Q5H820-F1
#
_cell.length_a   1.000
_cell.length_b   1.000
_cell.length_c   1.000
_cell.angle_alpha   90.00
_cell.angle_beta   90.00
_cell.angle_gamma   90.00
#
_symmetry.space_group_name_H-M   'P 1'
#
loop_
_entity.id
_entity.type
_entity.pdbx_description
1 polymer ?
#
loop_
_entity_poly.entity_id
_entity_poly.type
_entity_poly.pdbx_seq_one_letter_code
_entity_poly.pdbx_strand_id
1 'polypeptide(L)'
;MPPKGRQGAAKKVRRKEKKNVAHGHAHIKSTFNNTIVSITDPSGNVISWASAGHVGFKGSRKSTPFAAQMAAESAARRAQEHGMRKVDVFVKGPGSGRETAIRSLQATGLEVGSIQDVTPTPHNGCRPPKRRRV
;
A
#
# COMPACT_ATOMS: atom_id res chain seq x y z
N MET A 1 -55.21 -1.25 0.22
CA MET A 1 -54.17 -1.16 1.27
C MET A 1 -52.80 -1.19 0.60
N PRO A 2 -51.96 -0.15 0.70
CA PRO A 2 -50.59 -0.20 0.20
C PRO A 2 -49.67 -0.91 1.22
N PRO A 3 -48.68 -1.71 0.78
CA PRO A 3 -47.76 -2.41 1.68
C PRO A 3 -46.77 -1.44 2.33
N LYS A 4 -46.62 -1.55 3.67
CA LYS A 4 -45.62 -0.79 4.45
C LYS A 4 -44.20 -1.12 3.97
N GLY A 5 -43.55 -0.17 3.32
CA GLY A 5 -42.14 -0.26 2.94
C GLY A 5 -41.24 -0.42 4.17
N ARG A 6 -40.41 -1.46 4.17
CA ARG A 6 -39.36 -1.72 5.18
C ARG A 6 -38.42 -0.50 5.26
N GLN A 7 -38.42 0.20 6.39
CA GLN A 7 -37.42 1.23 6.69
C GLN A 7 -36.05 0.55 6.79
N GLY A 8 -35.16 0.84 5.84
CA GLY A 8 -33.79 0.36 5.85
C GLY A 8 -33.05 0.95 7.05
N ALA A 9 -32.52 0.07 7.92
CA ALA A 9 -31.71 0.49 9.06
C ALA A 9 -30.54 1.35 8.60
N ALA A 10 -30.46 2.59 9.10
CA ALA A 10 -29.35 3.49 8.84
C ALA A 10 -28.04 2.83 9.32
N LYS A 11 -27.15 2.50 8.37
CA LYS A 11 -25.81 2.01 8.69
C LYS A 11 -25.09 3.08 9.51
N LYS A 12 -24.89 2.85 10.81
CA LYS A 12 -24.02 3.67 11.65
C LYS A 12 -22.64 3.71 11.01
N VAL A 13 -22.29 4.85 10.42
CA VAL A 13 -20.94 5.11 9.90
C VAL A 13 -20.03 5.13 11.12
N ARG A 14 -19.27 4.04 11.33
CA ARG A 14 -18.29 3.96 12.40
C ARG A 14 -17.31 5.12 12.22
N ARG A 15 -17.25 6.00 13.22
CA ARG A 15 -16.35 7.15 13.25
C ARG A 15 -14.92 6.59 13.13
N LYS A 16 -14.21 7.01 12.09
CA LYS A 16 -12.84 6.56 11.84
C LYS A 16 -11.97 7.14 12.95
N GLU A 17 -11.60 6.31 13.92
CA GLU A 17 -10.69 6.71 14.99
C GLU A 17 -9.37 7.16 14.35
N LYS A 18 -9.05 8.44 14.51
CA LYS A 18 -7.75 8.96 14.13
C LYS A 18 -6.78 8.55 15.22
N LYS A 19 -6.19 7.37 15.06
CA LYS A 19 -5.01 6.98 15.83
C LYS A 19 -3.89 7.93 15.42
N ASN A 20 -3.42 8.77 16.35
CA ASN A 20 -2.30 9.65 16.12
C ASN A 20 -1.02 8.84 16.30
N VAL A 21 -0.50 8.29 15.20
CA VAL A 21 0.64 7.37 15.25
C VAL A 21 1.85 8.08 14.67
N ALA A 22 2.82 8.43 15.50
CA ALA A 22 3.99 9.20 15.09
C ALA A 22 5.01 8.37 14.28
N HIS A 23 5.11 7.08 14.59
CA HIS A 23 6.06 6.12 14.02
C HIS A 23 5.32 4.92 13.44
N GLY A 24 5.66 4.50 12.22
CA GLY A 24 5.02 3.36 11.58
C GLY A 24 5.93 2.60 10.61
N HIS A 25 5.33 1.65 9.89
CA HIS A 25 6.01 0.83 8.89
C HIS A 25 5.31 0.98 7.53
N ALA A 26 6.08 1.18 6.47
CA ALA A 26 5.61 1.19 5.08
C ALA A 26 6.01 -0.13 4.41
N HIS A 27 5.02 -0.96 4.14
CA HIS A 27 5.17 -2.17 3.34
C HIS A 27 4.93 -1.86 1.86
N ILE A 28 5.98 -2.02 1.05
CA ILE A 28 5.94 -1.85 -0.40
C ILE A 28 6.00 -3.22 -1.05
N LYS A 29 4.87 -3.67 -1.60
CA LYS A 29 4.82 -4.89 -2.40
C LYS A 29 4.97 -4.53 -3.88
N SER A 30 6.17 -4.77 -4.42
CA SER A 30 6.52 -4.50 -5.81
C SER A 30 6.54 -5.78 -6.62
N THR A 31 5.49 -6.01 -7.42
CA THR A 31 5.41 -7.11 -8.38
C THR A 31 5.59 -6.60 -9.80
N PHE A 32 5.84 -7.49 -10.76
CA PHE A 32 5.99 -7.10 -12.17
C PHE A 32 4.74 -6.44 -12.79
N ASN A 33 3.56 -6.63 -12.19
CA ASN A 33 2.28 -6.16 -12.75
C ASN A 33 1.64 -5.02 -11.95
N ASN A 34 2.10 -4.79 -10.72
CA ASN A 34 1.48 -3.83 -9.80
C ASN A 34 2.40 -3.52 -8.61
N THR A 35 2.29 -2.30 -8.10
CA THR A 35 2.85 -1.87 -6.82
C THR A 35 1.73 -1.53 -5.84
N ILE A 36 1.83 -2.09 -4.64
CA ILE A 36 0.91 -1.84 -3.53
C ILE A 36 1.71 -1.29 -2.37
N VAL A 37 1.30 -0.14 -1.84
CA VAL A 37 1.92 0.52 -0.70
C VAL A 37 0.92 0.49 0.45
N SER A 38 1.33 -0.04 1.58
CA SER A 38 0.52 -0.12 2.80
C SER A 38 1.32 0.45 3.96
N ILE A 39 0.72 1.40 4.66
CA ILE A 39 1.32 2.06 5.82
C ILE A 39 0.58 1.57 7.06
N THR A 40 1.35 1.10 8.02
CA THR A 40 0.89 0.37 9.20
C THR A 40 1.50 0.93 10.47
N ASP A 41 0.84 0.66 11.59
CA ASP A 41 1.39 0.86 12.93
C ASP A 41 2.56 -0.11 13.18
N PRO A 42 3.42 0.15 14.19
CA PRO A 42 4.43 -0.81 14.63
C PRO A 42 3.83 -2.16 15.07
N SER A 43 2.55 -2.16 15.47
CA SER A 43 1.79 -3.38 15.79
C SER A 43 1.20 -4.10 14.58
N GLY A 44 1.43 -3.60 13.35
CA GLY A 44 0.95 -4.22 12.10
C GLY A 44 -0.48 -3.85 11.68
N ASN A 45 -1.15 -2.93 12.38
CA ASN A 45 -2.48 -2.45 11.98
C ASN A 45 -2.38 -1.49 10.79
N VAL A 46 -3.14 -1.72 9.73
CA VAL A 46 -3.10 -0.87 8.52
C VAL A 46 -3.86 0.43 8.76
N ILE A 47 -3.17 1.57 8.63
CA ILE A 47 -3.77 2.91 8.68
C ILE A 47 -4.23 3.33 7.29
N SER A 48 -3.31 3.26 6.32
CA SER A 48 -3.58 3.66 4.95
C SER A 48 -2.97 2.67 3.97
N TRP A 49 -3.61 2.54 2.82
CA TRP A 49 -3.06 1.77 1.72
C TRP A 49 -3.48 2.42 0.41
N ALA A 50 -2.65 2.20 -0.61
CA ALA A 50 -2.95 2.55 -1.98
C ALA A 50 -2.23 1.58 -2.92
N SER A 51 -2.71 1.50 -4.15
CA SER A 51 -2.06 0.73 -5.22
C SER A 51 -2.09 1.51 -6.51
N ALA A 52 -1.29 1.12 -7.49
CA ALA A 52 -1.34 1.74 -8.82
C ALA A 52 -2.78 1.72 -9.41
N GLY A 53 -3.55 0.65 -9.14
CA GLY A 53 -4.95 0.56 -9.53
C GLY A 53 -5.88 1.53 -8.78
N HIS A 54 -5.60 1.82 -7.51
CA HIS A 54 -6.38 2.77 -6.69
C HIS A 54 -6.30 4.20 -7.26
N VAL A 55 -5.14 4.57 -7.82
CA VAL A 55 -4.92 5.89 -8.42
C VAL A 55 -5.45 5.97 -9.86
N GLY A 56 -6.12 4.92 -10.35
CA GLY A 56 -6.79 4.93 -11.65
C GLY A 56 -5.98 4.34 -12.81
N PHE A 57 -4.76 3.84 -12.57
CA PHE A 57 -4.02 3.15 -13.62
C PHE A 57 -4.61 1.76 -13.90
N LYS A 58 -4.79 1.44 -15.18
CA LYS A 58 -5.34 0.16 -15.65
C LYS A 58 -4.39 -0.55 -16.61
N GLY A 59 -4.53 -1.86 -16.70
CA GLY A 59 -3.74 -2.70 -17.62
C GLY A 59 -2.24 -2.67 -17.34
N SER A 60 -1.43 -2.60 -18.41
CA SER A 60 0.03 -2.55 -18.38
C SER A 60 0.58 -1.31 -17.69
N ARG A 61 -0.17 -0.21 -17.64
CA ARG A 61 0.30 1.04 -16.99
C ARG A 61 0.49 0.91 -15.48
N LYS A 62 -0.07 -0.12 -14.84
CA LYS A 62 0.07 -0.37 -13.39
C LYS A 62 1.47 -0.80 -12.95
N SER A 63 2.30 -1.31 -13.85
CA SER A 63 3.68 -1.71 -13.55
C SER A 63 4.70 -0.59 -13.77
N THR A 64 4.25 0.59 -14.18
CA THR A 64 5.15 1.71 -14.44
C THR A 64 5.65 2.32 -13.13
N PRO A 65 6.89 2.84 -13.09
CA PRO A 65 7.41 3.53 -11.91
C PRO A 65 6.59 4.77 -11.55
N PHE A 66 6.05 5.47 -12.55
CA PHE A 66 5.17 6.63 -12.34
C PHE A 66 3.88 6.27 -11.59
N ALA A 67 3.28 5.11 -11.90
CA ALA A 67 2.12 4.63 -11.17
C ALA A 67 2.46 4.27 -9.71
N ALA A 68 3.68 3.76 -9.45
CA ALA A 68 4.16 3.50 -8.11
C ALA A 68 4.38 4.79 -7.30
N GLN A 69 4.89 5.84 -7.94
CA GLN A 69 5.03 7.17 -7.34
C GLN A 69 3.70 7.71 -6.84
N MET A 70 2.71 7.79 -7.72
CA MET A 70 1.40 8.35 -7.34
C MET A 70 0.70 7.49 -6.28
N ALA A 71 0.88 6.16 -6.32
CA ALA A 71 0.37 5.27 -5.28
C ALA A 71 1.02 5.56 -3.92
N ALA A 72 2.34 5.67 -3.87
CA ALA A 72 3.08 5.97 -2.64
C ALA A 72 2.69 7.33 -2.05
N GLU A 73 2.60 8.36 -2.89
CA GLU A 73 2.17 9.71 -2.48
C GLU A 73 0.75 9.71 -1.91
N SER A 74 -0.19 9.03 -2.56
CA SER A 74 -1.58 8.94 -2.08
C SER A 74 -1.69 8.21 -0.74
N ALA A 75 -0.88 7.17 -0.50
CA ALA A 75 -0.81 6.46 0.78
C ALA A 75 -0.18 7.34 1.87
N ALA A 76 0.92 8.03 1.53
CA ALA A 76 1.68 8.90 2.44
C ALA A 76 0.86 10.10 2.90
N ARG A 77 0.16 10.80 1.99
CA ARG A 77 -0.73 11.92 2.38
C ARG A 77 -1.82 11.47 3.35
N ARG A 78 -2.47 10.33 3.08
CA ARG A 78 -3.45 9.74 4.02
C ARG A 78 -2.83 9.38 5.36
N ALA A 79 -1.60 8.90 5.37
CA ALA A 79 -0.88 8.59 6.62
C ALA A 79 -0.52 9.85 7.42
N GLN A 80 -0.13 10.94 6.74
CA GLN A 80 0.15 12.23 7.38
C GLN A 80 -1.09 12.85 8.03
N GLU A 81 -2.28 12.68 7.44
CA GLU A 81 -3.55 13.08 8.07
C GLU A 81 -3.82 12.34 9.39
N HIS A 82 -3.20 11.17 9.58
CA HIS A 82 -3.23 10.36 10.80
C HIS A 82 -2.01 10.63 11.72
N GLY A 83 -1.20 11.63 11.42
CA GLY A 83 -0.10 12.09 12.29
C GLY A 83 1.23 11.36 12.13
N MET A 84 1.38 10.52 11.10
CA MET A 84 2.65 9.83 10.83
C MET A 84 3.73 10.79 10.36
N ARG A 85 4.89 10.72 11.02
CA ARG A 85 6.07 11.53 10.73
C ARG A 85 7.25 10.68 10.28
N LYS A 86 7.46 9.53 10.91
CA LYS A 86 8.59 8.64 10.65
C LYS A 86 8.13 7.24 10.30
N VAL A 87 8.77 6.65 9.29
CA VAL A 87 8.38 5.37 8.73
C VAL A 87 9.58 4.50 8.41
N ASP A 88 9.54 3.24 8.83
CA ASP A 88 10.49 2.20 8.39
C ASP A 88 9.94 1.50 7.15
N VAL A 89 10.77 1.34 6.13
CA VAL A 89 10.34 0.85 4.82
C VAL A 89 10.74 -0.61 4.65
N PHE A 90 9.73 -1.45 4.41
CA PHE A 90 9.88 -2.88 4.13
C PHE A 90 9.47 -3.14 2.69
N VAL A 91 10.43 -3.55 1.86
CA VAL A 91 10.20 -3.82 0.45
C VAL A 91 10.05 -5.31 0.21
N LYS A 92 9.07 -5.70 -0.60
CA LYS A 92 8.84 -7.07 -1.02
C LYS A 92 8.67 -7.16 -2.52
N GLY A 93 9.61 -7.84 -3.18
CA GLY A 93 9.56 -8.20 -4.58
C GLY A 93 10.41 -7.31 -5.50
N PRO A 94 10.72 -7.79 -6.72
CA PRO A 94 11.69 -7.18 -7.62
C PRO A 94 11.08 -6.15 -8.60
N GLY A 95 9.79 -5.80 -8.48
CA GLY A 95 9.12 -4.97 -9.49
C GLY A 95 9.75 -3.58 -9.67
N SER A 96 9.61 -3.03 -10.89
CA SER A 96 10.15 -1.73 -11.34
C SER A 96 9.79 -0.52 -10.46
N GLY A 97 8.67 -0.55 -9.75
CA GLY A 97 8.24 0.54 -8.88
C GLY A 97 8.87 0.55 -7.48
N ARG A 98 9.85 -0.32 -7.22
CA ARG A 98 10.51 -0.45 -5.90
C ARG A 98 11.18 0.86 -5.45
N GLU A 99 12.16 1.34 -6.21
CA GLU A 99 12.92 2.53 -5.82
C GLU A 99 12.06 3.80 -5.89
N THR A 100 11.21 3.88 -6.90
CA THR A 100 10.34 5.04 -7.11
C THR A 100 9.38 5.22 -5.94
N ALA A 101 8.83 4.14 -5.39
CA ALA A 101 7.98 4.21 -4.21
C ALA A 101 8.74 4.74 -2.98
N ILE A 102 9.97 4.26 -2.74
CA ILE A 102 10.80 4.73 -1.60
C ILE A 102 11.08 6.23 -1.72
N ARG A 103 11.54 6.69 -2.89
CA ARG A 103 11.81 8.11 -3.14
C ARG A 103 10.56 8.96 -2.99
N SER A 104 9.39 8.46 -3.41
CA SER A 104 8.13 9.18 -3.28
C SER A 104 7.68 9.34 -1.84
N LEU A 105 7.90 8.32 -0.99
CA LEU A 105 7.62 8.41 0.45
C LEU A 105 8.49 9.50 1.11
N GLN A 106 9.78 9.56 0.75
CA GLN A 106 10.69 10.62 1.22
C GLN A 106 10.24 12.00 0.71
N ALA A 107 9.93 12.12 -0.57
CA ALA A 107 9.50 13.38 -1.19
C ALA A 107 8.18 13.92 -0.62
N THR A 108 7.29 13.04 -0.12
CA THR A 108 6.04 13.46 0.51
C THR A 108 6.26 14.07 1.91
N GLY A 109 7.47 13.96 2.48
CA GLY A 109 7.82 14.53 3.79
C GLY A 109 7.69 13.55 4.95
N LEU A 110 7.71 12.24 4.69
CA LEU A 110 7.88 11.23 5.73
C LEU A 110 9.38 10.99 5.95
N GLU A 111 9.82 11.01 7.20
CA GLU A 111 11.18 10.65 7.57
C GLU A 111 11.35 9.12 7.40
N VAL A 112 12.14 8.71 6.41
CA VAL A 112 12.45 7.30 6.21
C VAL A 112 13.57 6.89 7.15
N GLY A 113 13.27 5.98 8.07
CA GLY A 113 14.22 5.44 9.04
C GLY A 113 15.10 4.36 8.43
N SER A 114 14.66 3.11 8.53
CA SER A 114 15.34 1.96 7.94
C SER A 114 14.73 1.54 6.59
N ILE A 115 15.56 0.99 5.71
CA ILE A 115 15.11 0.36 4.46
C ILE A 115 15.53 -1.10 4.51
N GLN A 116 14.56 -2.00 4.54
CA GLN A 116 14.80 -3.44 4.58
C GLN A 116 14.13 -4.13 3.39
N ASP A 117 14.86 -5.04 2.75
CA ASP A 117 14.30 -5.93 1.73
C ASP A 117 13.86 -7.25 2.38
N VAL A 118 12.55 -7.48 2.40
CA VAL A 118 11.90 -8.69 2.93
C VAL A 118 11.36 -9.56 1.78
N THR A 119 11.99 -9.51 0.61
CA THR A 119 11.66 -10.40 -0.51
C THR A 119 11.92 -11.86 -0.10
N PRO A 120 10.90 -12.73 -0.14
CA PRO A 120 11.05 -14.10 0.30
C PRO A 120 11.89 -14.90 -0.71
N THR A 121 13.01 -15.45 -0.25
CA THR A 121 13.85 -16.37 -1.01
C THR A 121 13.53 -17.80 -0.58
N PRO A 122 12.92 -18.63 -1.44
CA PRO A 122 12.57 -20.01 -1.07
C PRO A 122 13.82 -20.90 -1.06
N HIS A 123 14.01 -21.67 0.01
CA HIS A 123 15.06 -22.69 0.11
C HIS A 123 14.55 -24.03 -0.43
N ASN A 124 14.57 -24.22 -1.75
CA ASN A 124 14.12 -25.46 -2.43
C ASN A 124 12.73 -25.96 -1.96
N GLY A 125 11.77 -25.04 -1.83
CA GLY A 125 10.39 -25.35 -1.42
C GLY A 125 9.52 -25.88 -2.57
N CYS A 126 8.35 -25.28 -2.77
CA CYS A 126 7.42 -25.70 -3.82
C CYS A 126 8.03 -25.56 -5.23
N ARG A 127 7.76 -26.55 -6.09
CA ARG A 127 8.17 -26.55 -7.51
C ARG A 127 7.60 -25.31 -8.22
N PRO A 128 8.44 -24.47 -8.87
CA PRO A 128 7.98 -23.33 -9.66
C PRO A 128 7.06 -23.79 -10.80
N PRO A 129 6.04 -22.97 -11.18
CA PRO A 129 5.20 -23.25 -12.33
C PRO A 129 6.02 -23.45 -13.61
N LYS A 130 5.50 -24.27 -14.54
CA LYS A 130 6.14 -24.50 -15.84
C LYS A 130 6.45 -23.16 -16.52
N ARG A 131 7.69 -22.99 -16.99
CA ARG A 131 8.12 -21.81 -17.75
C ARG A 131 7.18 -21.61 -18.94
N ARG A 132 6.62 -20.41 -19.05
CA ARG A 132 5.68 -20.06 -20.12
C ARG A 132 6.41 -20.12 -21.47
N ARG A 133 5.77 -20.74 -22.45
CA ARG A 133 6.19 -20.71 -23.86
C ARG A 133 5.46 -19.53 -24.49
N VAL A 134 6.16 -18.44 -24.72
CA VAL A 134 5.68 -17.28 -25.46
C VAL A 134 6.59 -17.07 -26.65
#